data_AF-A0A9D3YNP7-F1
#
_entry.id   AF-A0A9D3YNP7-F1
#
_cell.length_a   1.000
_cell.length_b   1.000
_cell.length_c   1.000
_cell.angle_alpha   90.00
_cell.angle_beta   90.00
_cell.angle_gamma   90.00
#
_symmetry.space_group_name_H-M   'P 1'
#
loop_
_entity.id
_entity.type
_entity.pdbx_description
1 polymer ?
#
loop_
_entity_poly.entity_id
_entity_poly.type
_entity_poly.pdbx_seq_one_letter_code
_entity_poly.pdbx_strand_id
1 'polypeptide(L)'
;MVISAFSNTEVNISFPNGTSISKTLNWMDVYQEASRLNDLTGTMIQSSKPVSVVSGVSCMYIPEVPSAGNCDMIDEQMIPRSAFQKHFIIPPILSNKFMVRIFSSQSNNKVCVKDSSFENCTTMGSNQWLESTPNTFLLVVTSQKKASVIQYKESQAYMTTIPAIRQCMNPYTFVRQGVYGHHNNYISVTILSSASQSLLLDGISPSAQLADTAQVVPPFNNYTVLTFRITT
;
A
#
# COMPACT_ATOMS: atom_id res chain seq x y z
N MET A 1 7.10 -11.57 -8.75
CA MET A 1 6.57 -12.00 -10.06
C MET A 1 6.50 -10.80 -11.01
N VAL A 2 6.87 -10.98 -12.27
CA VAL A 2 6.79 -9.98 -13.34
C VAL A 2 5.98 -10.56 -14.48
N ILE A 3 4.95 -9.85 -14.91
CA ILE A 3 3.99 -10.30 -15.93
C ILE A 3 4.07 -9.32 -17.10
N SER A 4 4.33 -9.83 -18.30
CA SER A 4 4.45 -9.00 -19.49
C SER A 4 3.11 -8.80 -20.19
N ALA A 5 2.77 -7.55 -20.49
CA ALA A 5 1.60 -7.19 -21.29
C ALA A 5 1.90 -7.14 -22.80
N PHE A 6 3.14 -7.35 -23.22
CA PHE A 6 3.59 -7.19 -24.60
C PHE A 6 4.61 -8.27 -25.00
N SER A 7 4.69 -8.60 -26.30
CA SER A 7 5.73 -9.49 -26.80
C SER A 7 7.10 -8.81 -26.90
N ASN A 8 8.20 -9.58 -26.82
CA ASN A 8 9.56 -9.06 -26.87
C ASN A 8 9.81 -7.94 -25.84
N THR A 9 9.38 -8.15 -24.60
CA THR A 9 9.63 -7.24 -23.47
C THR A 9 10.92 -7.67 -22.77
N GLU A 10 11.97 -6.89 -22.96
CA GLU A 10 13.22 -7.05 -22.19
C GLU A 10 13.02 -6.56 -20.75
N VAL A 11 13.35 -7.42 -19.79
CA VAL A 11 13.28 -7.18 -18.35
C VAL A 11 14.64 -7.44 -17.72
N ASN A 12 15.20 -6.44 -17.06
CA ASN A 12 16.41 -6.53 -16.26
C ASN A 12 16.04 -6.48 -14.77
N ILE A 13 16.40 -7.53 -14.04
CA ILE A 13 16.18 -7.67 -12.60
C ILE A 13 17.52 -7.57 -11.90
N SER A 14 17.69 -6.59 -11.01
CA SER A 14 18.89 -6.43 -10.18
C SER A 14 18.54 -6.65 -8.72
N PHE A 15 19.23 -7.59 -8.08
CA PHE A 15 18.99 -8.02 -6.71
C PHE A 15 19.81 -7.22 -5.70
N PRO A 16 19.37 -7.15 -4.43
CA PRO A 16 20.09 -6.44 -3.36
C PRO A 16 21.53 -6.94 -3.13
N ASN A 17 21.80 -8.22 -3.43
CA ASN A 17 23.14 -8.82 -3.31
C ASN A 17 24.10 -8.44 -4.46
N GLY A 18 23.68 -7.55 -5.38
CA GLY A 18 24.48 -7.10 -6.52
C GLY A 18 24.40 -7.99 -7.76
N THR A 19 23.75 -9.15 -7.68
CA THR A 19 23.54 -10.00 -8.86
C THR A 19 22.41 -9.46 -9.74
N SER A 20 22.40 -9.82 -11.03
CA SER A 20 21.35 -9.40 -11.96
C SER A 20 21.02 -10.50 -12.98
N ILE A 21 19.79 -10.51 -13.45
CA ILE A 21 19.28 -11.42 -14.47
C ILE A 21 18.53 -10.61 -15.53
N SER A 22 18.71 -10.99 -16.80
CA SER A 22 17.94 -10.45 -17.92
C SER A 22 17.02 -11.52 -18.49
N LYS A 23 15.78 -11.14 -18.81
CA LYS A 23 14.77 -11.99 -19.45
C LYS A 23 14.13 -11.25 -20.61
N THR A 24 13.82 -11.98 -21.67
CA THR A 24 12.89 -11.51 -22.72
C THR A 24 11.57 -12.23 -22.49
N LEU A 25 10.51 -11.47 -22.23
CA LEU A 25 9.17 -11.98 -21.97
C LEU A 25 8.25 -11.68 -23.16
N ASN A 26 7.51 -12.66 -23.61
CA ASN A 26 6.44 -12.50 -24.58
C ASN A 26 5.11 -12.10 -23.93
N TRP A 27 4.08 -11.89 -24.74
CA TRP A 27 2.75 -11.55 -24.24
C TRP A 27 2.24 -12.61 -23.26
N MET A 28 1.83 -12.16 -22.07
CA MET A 28 1.41 -12.99 -20.93
C MET A 28 2.47 -13.92 -20.33
N ASP A 29 3.74 -13.81 -20.75
CA ASP A 29 4.82 -14.52 -20.08
C ASP A 29 4.99 -14.00 -18.65
N VAL A 30 5.29 -14.93 -17.75
CA VAL A 30 5.49 -14.68 -16.33
C VAL A 30 6.90 -15.09 -15.94
N TYR A 31 7.63 -14.15 -15.33
CA TYR A 31 8.85 -14.46 -14.60
C TYR A 31 8.58 -14.42 -13.09
N GLN A 32 8.87 -15.50 -12.39
CA GLN A 32 8.78 -15.56 -10.94
C GLN A 32 10.15 -15.84 -10.34
N GLU A 33 10.54 -14.98 -9.41
CA GLU A 33 11.68 -15.18 -8.53
C GLU A 33 11.16 -15.33 -7.11
N ALA A 34 11.73 -16.28 -6.37
CA ALA A 34 11.37 -16.52 -4.98
C ALA A 34 12.61 -17.01 -4.21
N SER A 35 12.78 -16.50 -3.00
CA SER A 35 13.88 -16.87 -2.12
C SER A 35 13.33 -17.32 -0.78
N ARG A 36 13.85 -18.44 -0.26
CA ARG A 36 13.48 -18.96 1.07
C ARG A 36 14.27 -18.31 2.20
N LEU A 37 15.50 -17.86 1.93
CA LEU A 37 16.46 -17.43 2.95
C LEU A 37 16.84 -15.95 2.84
N ASN A 38 16.58 -15.32 1.70
CA ASN A 38 17.00 -13.94 1.44
C ASN A 38 15.78 -13.02 1.31
N ASP A 39 15.84 -11.88 1.97
CA ASP A 39 14.96 -10.75 1.70
C ASP A 39 15.28 -10.17 0.32
N LEU A 40 14.26 -10.08 -0.54
CA LEU A 40 14.36 -9.52 -1.89
C LEU A 40 13.97 -8.03 -1.93
N THR A 41 13.70 -7.41 -0.78
CA THR A 41 13.37 -5.98 -0.69
C THR A 41 14.51 -5.14 -1.28
N GLY A 42 14.16 -4.21 -2.15
CA GLY A 42 15.15 -3.41 -2.90
C GLY A 42 15.54 -3.99 -4.26
N THR A 43 14.99 -5.15 -4.65
CA THR A 43 15.10 -5.65 -6.04
C THR A 43 14.60 -4.60 -7.02
N MET A 44 15.41 -4.27 -8.01
CA MET A 44 15.08 -3.32 -9.06
C MET A 44 14.66 -4.05 -10.32
N ILE A 45 13.48 -3.72 -10.84
CA ILE A 45 12.97 -4.24 -12.11
C ILE A 45 12.93 -3.10 -13.11
N GLN A 46 13.67 -3.24 -14.19
CA GLN A 46 13.65 -2.32 -15.33
C GLN A 46 13.12 -3.07 -16.55
N SER A 47 12.22 -2.46 -17.31
CA SER A 47 11.60 -3.08 -18.47
C SER A 47 11.54 -2.11 -19.64
N SER A 48 11.71 -2.65 -20.84
CA SER A 48 11.60 -1.89 -22.10
C SER A 48 10.16 -1.53 -22.47
N LYS A 49 9.17 -2.26 -21.92
CA LYS A 49 7.73 -2.07 -22.13
C LYS A 49 6.99 -2.24 -20.80
N PRO A 50 5.76 -1.71 -20.64
CA PRO A 50 5.02 -1.86 -19.39
C PRO A 50 4.84 -3.32 -18.97
N VAL A 51 5.09 -3.58 -17.69
CA VAL A 51 4.90 -4.89 -17.03
C VAL A 51 4.11 -4.70 -15.74
N SER A 52 3.39 -5.74 -15.30
CA SER A 52 2.85 -5.80 -13.95
C SER A 52 3.87 -6.49 -13.03
N VAL A 53 4.05 -5.97 -11.83
CA VAL A 53 4.94 -6.54 -10.81
C VAL A 53 4.10 -6.88 -9.59
N VAL A 54 4.09 -8.14 -9.20
CA VAL A 54 3.46 -8.63 -7.97
C VAL A 54 4.56 -9.07 -7.01
N SER A 55 4.51 -8.57 -5.78
CA SER A 55 5.44 -8.93 -4.71
C SER A 55 4.67 -9.49 -3.54
N GLY A 56 5.25 -10.45 -2.83
CA GLY A 56 4.58 -11.12 -1.72
C GLY A 56 5.51 -12.06 -0.98
N VAL A 57 4.96 -12.73 0.02
CA VAL A 57 5.62 -13.79 0.79
C VAL A 57 4.63 -14.93 1.00
N SER A 58 5.11 -16.17 0.90
CA SER A 58 4.27 -17.37 1.03
C SER A 58 3.83 -17.69 2.46
N CYS A 59 4.45 -17.04 3.46
CA CYS A 59 4.23 -17.30 4.87
C CYS A 59 4.58 -16.02 5.65
N MET A 60 3.56 -15.24 6.02
CA MET A 60 3.70 -14.01 6.80
C MET A 60 3.07 -14.14 8.19
N TYR A 61 3.74 -13.57 9.20
CA TYR A 61 3.17 -13.20 10.50
C TYR A 61 3.18 -11.68 10.63
N ILE A 62 2.08 -11.08 11.09
CA ILE A 62 1.95 -9.62 11.21
C ILE A 62 1.55 -9.26 12.64
N PRO A 63 2.40 -8.61 13.45
CA PRO A 63 3.83 -8.35 13.20
C PRO A 63 4.66 -9.65 13.12
N GLU A 64 5.94 -9.57 12.69
CA GLU A 64 6.87 -10.72 12.48
C GLU A 64 7.25 -11.48 13.78
N VAL A 65 6.32 -11.66 14.71
CA VAL A 65 6.46 -12.51 15.88
C VAL A 65 5.62 -13.76 15.63
N PRO A 66 6.16 -14.99 15.80
CA PRO A 66 5.37 -16.20 15.72
C PRO A 66 4.34 -16.16 16.86
N SER A 67 3.16 -15.62 16.58
CA SER A 67 1.98 -16.01 17.33
C SER A 67 1.73 -17.48 17.02
N ALA A 68 1.19 -18.23 17.98
CA ALA A 68 1.02 -19.68 17.90
C ALA A 68 0.02 -20.18 16.81
N GLY A 69 -0.13 -19.45 15.71
CA GLY A 69 -1.01 -19.74 14.58
C GLY A 69 -0.25 -20.13 13.31
N ASN A 70 -1.01 -20.41 12.26
CA ASN A 70 -0.49 -20.63 10.92
C ASN A 70 -0.17 -19.28 10.28
N CYS A 71 0.92 -19.22 9.51
CA CYS A 71 1.14 -18.10 8.61
C CYS A 71 0.29 -18.24 7.35
N ASP A 72 -0.02 -17.11 6.73
CA ASP A 72 -0.77 -17.04 5.48
C ASP A 72 0.08 -16.35 4.40
N MET A 73 -0.28 -16.59 3.14
CA MET A 73 0.32 -15.91 1.98
C MET A 73 -0.25 -14.50 1.87
N ILE A 74 0.62 -13.53 1.57
CA ILE A 74 0.23 -12.21 1.14
C ILE A 74 0.96 -11.86 -0.15
N ASP A 75 0.26 -11.20 -1.06
CA ASP A 75 0.80 -10.65 -2.28
C ASP A 75 0.06 -9.38 -2.66
N GLU A 76 0.76 -8.48 -3.35
CA GLU A 76 0.22 -7.20 -3.76
C GLU A 76 0.88 -6.76 -5.07
N GLN A 77 0.09 -6.12 -5.95
CA GLN A 77 0.61 -5.49 -7.14
C GLN A 77 1.36 -4.20 -6.77
N MET A 78 2.65 -4.15 -7.11
CA MET A 78 3.51 -3.01 -6.80
C MET A 78 3.29 -1.88 -7.79
N ILE A 79 3.20 -0.65 -7.28
CA ILE A 79 3.22 0.55 -8.13
C ILE A 79 4.65 0.84 -8.62
N PRO A 80 4.83 1.39 -9.83
CA PRO A 80 6.16 1.71 -10.33
C PRO A 80 6.82 2.83 -9.52
N ARG A 81 8.16 2.79 -9.40
CA ARG A 81 8.95 3.80 -8.67
C ARG A 81 8.70 5.23 -9.16
N SER A 82 8.36 5.41 -10.43
CA SER A 82 7.98 6.72 -10.98
C SER A 82 6.74 7.32 -10.31
N ALA A 83 5.82 6.46 -9.87
CA ALA A 83 4.57 6.80 -9.21
C ALA A 83 4.70 7.02 -7.69
N PHE A 84 5.86 6.70 -7.09
CA PHE A 84 6.10 6.98 -5.66
C PHE A 84 5.95 8.48 -5.35
N GLN A 85 5.52 8.80 -4.13
CA GLN A 85 5.18 10.17 -3.70
C GLN A 85 5.68 10.45 -2.29
N LYS A 86 5.31 11.62 -1.74
CA LYS A 86 5.86 12.15 -0.49
C LYS A 86 4.88 12.23 0.67
N HIS A 87 3.58 12.09 0.40
CA HIS A 87 2.52 12.44 1.33
C HIS A 87 1.43 11.38 1.28
N PHE A 88 1.18 10.75 2.42
CA PHE A 88 0.24 9.65 2.56
C PHE A 88 -0.62 9.87 3.80
N ILE A 89 -1.90 9.58 3.65
CA ILE A 89 -2.85 9.42 4.76
C ILE A 89 -3.22 7.94 4.72
N ILE A 90 -2.94 7.24 5.82
CA ILE A 90 -3.20 5.82 5.94
C ILE A 90 -4.49 5.67 6.74
N PRO A 91 -5.58 5.21 6.12
CA PRO A 91 -6.86 5.08 6.79
C PRO A 91 -6.85 3.94 7.83
N PRO A 92 -7.70 4.00 8.86
CA PRO A 92 -7.95 2.86 9.73
C PRO A 92 -8.42 1.64 8.92
N ILE A 93 -8.05 0.45 9.40
CA ILE A 93 -8.81 -0.76 9.15
C ILE A 93 -9.84 -0.85 10.26
N LEU A 94 -11.12 -0.60 9.97
CA LEU A 94 -12.17 -0.45 10.99
C LEU A 94 -12.15 -1.63 11.99
N SER A 95 -12.10 -1.31 13.28
CA SER A 95 -12.02 -2.27 14.40
C SER A 95 -10.80 -3.20 14.41
N ASN A 96 -9.74 -2.88 13.66
CA ASN A 96 -8.53 -3.69 13.59
C ASN A 96 -7.27 -2.82 13.69
N LYS A 97 -6.21 -3.41 14.26
CA LYS A 97 -4.89 -2.79 14.24
C LYS A 97 -4.22 -3.03 12.88
N PHE A 98 -3.36 -2.09 12.50
CA PHE A 98 -2.61 -2.19 11.26
C PHE A 98 -1.18 -1.69 11.48
N MET A 99 -0.27 -2.17 10.65
CA MET A 99 1.10 -1.68 10.58
C MET A 99 1.34 -1.13 9.17
N VAL A 100 2.30 -0.24 9.01
CA VAL A 100 2.77 0.21 7.70
C VAL A 100 4.25 -0.09 7.52
N ARG A 101 4.64 -0.46 6.30
CA ARG A 101 6.04 -0.48 5.86
C ARG A 101 6.23 0.65 4.86
N ILE A 102 7.15 1.56 5.16
CA ILE A 102 7.52 2.67 4.30
C ILE A 102 8.86 2.36 3.67
N PHE A 103 8.91 2.34 2.34
CA PHE A 103 10.12 2.08 1.58
C PHE A 103 10.67 3.36 0.95
N SER A 104 11.97 3.57 1.12
CA SER A 104 12.69 4.68 0.51
C SER A 104 13.54 4.19 -0.65
N SER A 105 13.23 4.68 -1.85
CA SER A 105 14.03 4.38 -3.03
C SER A 105 15.26 5.28 -3.19
N GLN A 106 15.47 6.28 -2.33
CA GLN A 106 16.56 7.26 -2.47
C GLN A 106 17.26 7.48 -1.14
N SER A 107 18.58 7.62 -1.17
CA SER A 107 19.38 7.96 0.03
C SER A 107 19.07 9.35 0.54
N ASN A 108 19.33 9.59 1.83
CA ASN A 108 19.09 10.86 2.51
C ASN A 108 17.62 11.30 2.38
N ASN A 109 16.70 10.36 2.60
CA ASN A 109 15.27 10.63 2.62
C ASN A 109 14.78 10.70 4.07
N LYS A 110 14.55 11.90 4.60
CA LYS A 110 13.89 12.05 5.89
C LYS A 110 12.41 11.70 5.74
N VAL A 111 11.99 10.64 6.42
CA VAL A 111 10.61 10.15 6.51
C VAL A 111 10.12 10.39 7.92
N CYS A 112 8.94 11.01 8.06
CA CYS A 112 8.27 11.24 9.31
C CYS A 112 6.92 10.52 9.32
N VAL A 113 6.68 9.72 10.36
CA VAL A 113 5.43 9.01 10.62
C VAL A 113 4.78 9.63 11.85
N LYS A 114 3.49 9.90 11.78
CA LYS A 114 2.77 10.66 12.79
C LYS A 114 1.35 10.15 12.98
N ASP A 115 0.89 10.19 14.22
CA ASP A 115 -0.53 10.18 14.57
C ASP A 115 -0.87 11.29 15.57
N SER A 116 -2.03 11.24 16.22
CA SER A 116 -2.43 12.28 17.17
C SER A 116 -1.68 12.21 18.52
N SER A 117 -0.91 11.14 18.76
CA SER A 117 -0.17 10.88 20.00
C SER A 117 1.35 10.98 19.86
N PHE A 118 1.90 10.75 18.66
CA PHE A 118 3.34 10.77 18.43
C PHE A 118 3.72 11.29 17.05
N GLU A 119 4.99 11.69 16.93
CA GLU A 119 5.67 11.96 15.65
C GLU A 119 7.09 11.42 15.74
N ASN A 120 7.49 10.58 14.78
CA ASN A 120 8.84 10.04 14.70
C ASN A 120 9.40 10.25 13.29
N CYS A 121 10.64 10.75 13.20
CA CYS A 121 11.32 11.00 11.93
C CYS A 121 12.62 10.20 11.85
N THR A 122 12.83 9.52 10.73
CA THR A 122 14.03 8.74 10.43
C THR A 122 14.59 9.14 9.06
N THR A 123 15.90 9.34 8.98
CA THR A 123 16.58 9.55 7.68
C THR A 123 16.99 8.20 7.13
N MET A 124 16.43 7.84 5.98
CA MET A 124 16.66 6.55 5.33
C MET A 124 17.64 6.66 4.16
N GLY A 125 18.45 5.62 4.01
CA GLY A 125 19.25 5.32 2.83
C GLY A 125 18.41 4.82 1.65
N SER A 126 19.07 4.62 0.51
CA SER A 126 18.44 3.97 -0.65
C SER A 126 18.15 2.50 -0.34
N ASN A 127 17.01 2.02 -0.81
CA ASN A 127 16.53 0.64 -0.63
C ASN A 127 16.32 0.22 0.83
N GLN A 128 16.21 1.19 1.74
CA GLN A 128 15.83 0.94 3.12
C GLN A 128 14.32 1.01 3.28
N TRP A 129 13.83 0.33 4.29
CA TRP A 129 12.45 0.40 4.74
C TRP A 129 12.39 0.64 6.25
N LEU A 130 11.27 1.15 6.73
CA LEU A 130 10.95 1.23 8.15
C LEU A 130 9.51 0.79 8.37
N GLU A 131 9.23 0.26 9.56
CA GLU A 131 7.88 -0.12 9.99
C GLU A 131 7.37 0.79 11.10
N SER A 132 6.07 0.98 11.13
CA SER A 132 5.39 1.75 12.18
C SER A 132 3.96 1.27 12.36
N THR A 133 3.51 1.27 13.60
CA THR A 133 2.12 0.98 14.00
C THR A 133 1.55 2.26 14.63
N PRO A 134 0.30 2.66 14.32
CA PRO A 134 -0.33 3.76 15.03
C PRO A 134 -0.59 3.40 16.50
N ASN A 135 -0.49 4.39 17.38
CA ASN A 135 -1.06 4.28 18.73
C ASN A 135 -2.57 4.58 18.72
N THR A 136 -3.06 5.16 17.62
CA THR A 136 -4.45 5.60 17.42
C THR A 136 -5.05 4.97 16.16
N PHE A 137 -6.00 5.65 15.50
CA PHE A 137 -6.79 5.07 14.40
C PHE A 137 -6.24 5.36 13.00
N LEU A 138 -5.34 6.34 12.83
CA LEU A 138 -4.78 6.68 11.52
C LEU A 138 -3.28 6.96 11.61
N LEU A 139 -2.59 6.90 10.46
CA LEU A 139 -1.22 7.39 10.33
C LEU A 139 -1.13 8.43 9.21
N VAL A 140 -0.26 9.40 9.40
CA VAL A 140 0.23 10.30 8.35
C VAL A 140 1.70 10.00 8.11
N VAL A 141 2.08 9.84 6.85
CA VAL A 141 3.49 9.72 6.45
C VAL A 141 3.85 10.90 5.56
N THR A 142 4.92 11.60 5.92
CA THR A 142 5.54 12.62 5.09
C THR A 142 7.00 12.28 4.83
N SER A 143 7.49 12.56 3.62
CA SER A 143 8.88 12.33 3.27
C SER A 143 9.47 13.44 2.41
N GLN A 144 10.78 13.65 2.53
CA GLN A 144 11.48 14.66 1.71
C GLN A 144 11.63 14.21 0.24
N LYS A 145 11.83 12.90 0.03
CA LYS A 145 11.96 12.25 -1.28
C LYS A 145 10.86 11.19 -1.45
N LYS A 146 10.68 10.74 -2.70
CA LYS A 146 9.63 9.78 -3.06
C LYS A 146 9.78 8.45 -2.29
N ALA A 147 8.70 8.04 -1.65
CA ALA A 147 8.55 6.79 -0.92
C ALA A 147 7.31 6.02 -1.41
N SER A 148 7.20 4.75 -1.00
CA SER A 148 5.99 3.93 -1.12
C SER A 148 5.58 3.46 0.25
N VAL A 149 4.26 3.36 0.48
CA VAL A 149 3.70 2.91 1.75
C VAL A 149 2.83 1.70 1.50
N ILE A 150 3.05 0.64 2.26
CA ILE A 150 2.22 -0.57 2.27
C ILE A 150 1.60 -0.69 3.64
N GLN A 151 0.29 -0.92 3.69
CA GLN A 151 -0.46 -1.18 4.92
C GLN A 151 -0.69 -2.69 5.07
N TYR A 152 -0.53 -3.17 6.29
CA TYR A 152 -0.77 -4.54 6.70
C TYR A 152 -1.77 -4.59 7.84
N LYS A 153 -2.61 -5.63 7.87
CA LYS A 153 -3.50 -5.87 9.00
C LYS A 153 -2.78 -6.73 10.03
N GLU A 154 -2.80 -6.34 11.31
CA GLU A 154 -2.21 -7.19 12.33
C GLU A 154 -3.02 -8.49 12.51
N SER A 155 -2.31 -9.58 12.76
CA SER A 155 -2.82 -10.94 13.00
C SER A 155 -3.62 -11.56 11.85
N GLN A 156 -3.59 -11.00 10.63
CA GLN A 156 -4.29 -11.53 9.46
C GLN A 156 -3.49 -11.27 8.17
N ALA A 157 -3.55 -12.20 7.20
CA ALA A 157 -2.99 -11.96 5.88
C ALA A 157 -3.77 -10.89 5.12
N TYR A 158 -3.26 -9.67 5.17
CA TYR A 158 -3.73 -8.55 4.39
C TYR A 158 -2.58 -7.60 4.14
N MET A 159 -2.45 -7.18 2.89
CA MET A 159 -1.46 -6.24 2.41
C MET A 159 -2.13 -5.37 1.36
N THR A 160 -1.92 -4.06 1.41
CA THR A 160 -2.31 -3.19 0.30
C THR A 160 -1.36 -2.01 0.17
N THR A 161 -1.11 -1.59 -1.07
CA THR A 161 -0.38 -0.36 -1.35
C THR A 161 -1.26 0.84 -1.05
N ILE A 162 -0.77 1.76 -0.21
CA ILE A 162 -1.50 3.00 0.06
C ILE A 162 -1.18 4.02 -1.04
N PRO A 163 -2.18 4.47 -1.81
CA PRO A 163 -1.98 5.54 -2.76
C PRO A 163 -1.65 6.84 -2.02
N ALA A 164 -0.81 7.65 -2.63
CA ALA A 164 -0.50 8.96 -2.08
C ALA A 164 -1.67 9.93 -2.23
N ILE A 165 -1.70 10.98 -1.41
CA ILE A 165 -2.78 12.01 -1.45
C ILE A 165 -2.95 12.62 -2.85
N ARG A 166 -1.85 12.74 -3.62
CA ARG A 166 -1.87 13.30 -4.99
C ARG A 166 -2.24 12.28 -6.07
N GLN A 167 -2.44 11.01 -5.72
CA GLN A 167 -2.90 9.96 -6.63
C GLN A 167 -4.42 9.79 -6.49
N CYS A 168 -5.13 10.87 -6.76
CA CYS A 168 -6.59 10.90 -6.72
C CYS A 168 -7.18 10.73 -8.12
N MET A 169 -8.34 10.07 -8.20
CA MET A 169 -9.16 9.95 -9.40
C MET A 169 -10.59 10.38 -9.09
N ASN A 170 -11.33 10.77 -10.12
CA ASN A 170 -12.77 11.01 -10.03
C ASN A 170 -13.37 10.71 -11.42
N PRO A 171 -14.13 9.62 -11.60
CA PRO A 171 -14.66 8.69 -10.59
C PRO A 171 -13.67 7.57 -10.17
N TYR A 172 -14.02 6.84 -9.11
CA TYR A 172 -13.46 5.53 -8.78
C TYR A 172 -14.50 4.43 -9.04
N THR A 173 -14.05 3.30 -9.56
CA THR A 173 -14.87 2.08 -9.68
C THR A 173 -14.23 1.00 -8.82
N PHE A 174 -15.04 0.35 -8.00
CA PHE A 174 -14.65 -0.82 -7.21
C PHE A 174 -15.72 -1.90 -7.39
N VAL A 175 -15.35 -3.16 -7.14
CA VAL A 175 -16.27 -4.29 -7.21
C VAL A 175 -16.17 -5.06 -5.90
N ARG A 176 -17.32 -5.27 -5.27
CA ARG A 176 -17.47 -6.24 -4.19
C ARG A 176 -17.69 -7.61 -4.80
N GLN A 177 -16.77 -8.55 -4.60
CA GLN A 177 -17.01 -9.91 -5.08
C GLN A 177 -18.13 -10.57 -4.27
N GLY A 178 -19.13 -11.15 -4.96
CA GLY A 178 -20.29 -11.76 -4.33
C GLY A 178 -19.95 -12.90 -3.35
N VAL A 179 -18.82 -13.59 -3.57
CA VAL A 179 -18.31 -14.62 -2.64
C VAL A 179 -18.03 -14.06 -1.24
N TYR A 180 -17.69 -12.76 -1.12
CA TYR A 180 -17.50 -12.07 0.16
C TYR A 180 -18.78 -11.34 0.63
N GLY A 181 -19.93 -11.73 0.07
CA GLY A 181 -21.28 -11.23 0.33
C GLY A 181 -21.72 -11.33 1.80
N HIS A 182 -21.17 -12.29 2.52
CA HIS A 182 -21.52 -12.59 3.91
C HIS A 182 -20.60 -11.89 4.92
N HIS A 183 -19.53 -11.24 4.46
CA HIS A 183 -18.66 -10.43 5.31
C HIS A 183 -19.11 -8.98 5.37
N ASN A 184 -18.71 -8.28 6.43
CA ASN A 184 -18.79 -6.84 6.47
C ASN A 184 -17.71 -6.26 5.55
N ASN A 185 -18.14 -5.54 4.52
CA ASN A 185 -17.25 -4.90 3.56
C ASN A 185 -17.26 -3.39 3.83
N TYR A 186 -16.07 -2.79 3.80
CA TYR A 186 -15.91 -1.37 4.07
C TYR A 186 -15.03 -0.73 3.02
N ILE A 187 -15.28 0.55 2.75
CA ILE A 187 -14.41 1.39 1.94
C ILE A 187 -14.07 2.62 2.77
N SER A 188 -12.79 2.93 2.87
CA SER A 188 -12.29 4.15 3.47
C SER A 188 -11.94 5.15 2.37
N VAL A 189 -12.55 6.32 2.42
CA VAL A 189 -12.36 7.42 1.46
C VAL A 189 -11.64 8.56 2.18
N THR A 190 -10.42 8.87 1.75
CA THR A 190 -9.74 10.10 2.14
C THR A 190 -10.16 11.23 1.21
N ILE A 191 -10.73 12.29 1.78
CA ILE A 191 -11.27 13.43 1.01
C ILE A 191 -10.96 14.75 1.72
N LEU A 192 -10.90 15.85 0.97
CA LEU A 192 -10.91 17.19 1.56
C LEU A 192 -12.17 17.35 2.41
N SER A 193 -12.04 17.81 3.65
CA SER A 193 -13.16 17.94 4.58
C SER A 193 -14.27 18.84 4.00
N SER A 194 -13.89 19.87 3.25
CA SER A 194 -14.82 20.78 2.55
C SER A 194 -15.60 20.12 1.41
N ALA A 195 -15.12 19.00 0.85
CA ALA A 195 -15.75 18.28 -0.24
C ALA A 195 -16.53 17.04 0.23
N SER A 196 -16.51 16.72 1.54
CA SER A 196 -17.17 15.53 2.10
C SER A 196 -18.66 15.39 1.74
N GLN A 197 -19.38 16.52 1.71
CA GLN A 197 -20.81 16.56 1.37
C GLN A 197 -21.10 16.36 -0.12
N SER A 198 -20.08 16.43 -0.98
CA SER A 198 -20.21 16.21 -2.43
C SER A 198 -19.91 14.78 -2.87
N LEU A 199 -19.54 13.90 -1.93
CA LEU A 199 -19.24 12.50 -2.23
C LEU A 199 -20.53 11.77 -2.65
N LEU A 200 -20.46 11.05 -3.76
CA LEU A 200 -21.56 10.25 -4.30
C LEU A 200 -21.11 8.80 -4.48
N LEU A 201 -22.00 7.87 -4.16
CA LEU A 201 -21.92 6.47 -4.53
C LEU A 201 -23.07 6.19 -5.49
N ASP A 202 -22.75 5.84 -6.75
CA ASP A 202 -23.72 5.62 -7.82
C ASP A 202 -24.74 6.78 -7.98
N GLY A 203 -24.24 8.01 -7.84
CA GLY A 203 -25.03 9.23 -7.96
C GLY A 203 -25.83 9.63 -6.72
N ILE A 204 -25.78 8.84 -5.64
CA ILE A 204 -26.53 9.06 -4.39
C ILE A 204 -25.57 9.38 -3.24
N SER A 205 -25.98 10.21 -2.30
CA SER A 205 -25.21 10.45 -1.08
C SER A 205 -25.07 9.17 -0.25
N PRO A 206 -23.83 8.74 0.11
CA PRO A 206 -23.59 7.53 0.88
C PRO A 206 -23.71 7.74 2.41
N SER A 207 -24.33 8.84 2.88
CA SER A 207 -24.38 9.17 4.31
C SER A 207 -25.05 8.09 5.17
N ALA A 208 -26.02 7.35 4.63
CA ALA A 208 -26.68 6.26 5.35
C ALA A 208 -25.77 5.06 5.62
N GLN A 209 -24.70 4.91 4.84
CA GLN A 209 -23.70 3.85 4.95
C GLN A 209 -22.48 4.26 5.77
N LEU A 210 -22.41 5.51 6.25
CA LEU A 210 -21.26 6.00 7.01
C LEU A 210 -21.13 5.23 8.34
N ALA A 211 -20.01 4.54 8.49
CA ALA A 211 -19.70 3.71 9.65
C ALA A 211 -18.71 4.38 10.61
N ASP A 212 -17.78 5.20 10.10
CA ASP A 212 -16.81 5.92 10.92
C ASP A 212 -16.30 7.19 10.22
N THR A 213 -15.78 8.13 11.01
CA THR A 213 -15.14 9.36 10.53
C THR A 213 -13.91 9.66 11.36
N ALA A 214 -12.75 9.71 10.71
CA ALA A 214 -11.49 10.09 11.34
C ALA A 214 -11.00 11.46 10.82
N GLN A 215 -10.64 12.34 11.75
CA GLN A 215 -9.97 13.59 11.43
C GLN A 215 -8.48 13.35 11.24
N VAL A 216 -7.92 13.88 10.16
CA VAL A 216 -6.50 13.70 9.86
C VAL A 216 -5.67 14.70 10.67
N VAL A 217 -4.52 14.29 11.18
CA VAL A 217 -3.62 15.17 11.94
C VAL A 217 -2.84 16.12 11.01
N PRO A 218 -2.34 17.27 11.52
CA PRO A 218 -1.47 18.15 10.74
C PRO A 218 -0.27 17.40 10.13
N PRO A 219 0.18 17.75 8.91
CA PRO A 219 -0.19 18.94 8.15
C PRO A 219 -1.41 18.77 7.22
N PHE A 220 -2.13 17.64 7.30
CA PHE A 220 -3.25 17.32 6.40
C PHE A 220 -4.61 17.36 7.10
N ASN A 221 -4.75 18.19 8.14
CA ASN A 221 -5.99 18.34 8.91
C ASN A 221 -7.14 19.01 8.14
N ASN A 222 -6.90 19.42 6.89
CA ASN A 222 -7.94 19.79 5.93
C ASN A 222 -8.53 18.57 5.19
N TYR A 223 -8.05 17.36 5.46
CA TYR A 223 -8.62 16.10 4.99
C TYR A 223 -9.34 15.38 6.14
N THR A 224 -10.29 14.53 5.76
CA THR A 224 -10.95 13.57 6.63
C THR A 224 -10.95 12.19 5.96
N VAL A 225 -10.99 11.14 6.77
CA VAL A 225 -11.22 9.78 6.29
C VAL A 225 -12.64 9.38 6.68
N LEU A 226 -13.45 9.04 5.68
CA LEU A 226 -14.81 8.54 5.85
C LEU A 226 -14.82 7.05 5.55
N THR A 227 -15.30 6.23 6.47
CA THR A 227 -15.43 4.78 6.25
C THR A 227 -16.89 4.43 6.06
N PHE A 228 -17.22 3.82 4.92
CA PHE A 228 -18.58 3.41 4.56
C PHE A 228 -18.70 1.90 4.59
N ARG A 229 -19.82 1.39 5.12
CA ARG A 229 -20.19 -0.03 5.01
C ARG A 229 -20.85 -0.27 3.65
N ILE A 230 -20.25 -1.12 2.84
CA ILE A 230 -20.76 -1.47 1.52
C ILE A 230 -21.62 -2.72 1.62
N THR A 231 -22.86 -2.63 1.15
CA THR A 231 -23.85 -3.72 1.19
C THR A 231 -24.26 -4.22 -0.20
N THR A 232 -24.05 -3.40 -1.22
CA THR A 232 -24.30 -3.67 -2.65
C THR A 232 -23.00 -3.57 -3.43
#